data_AF-A0A942DJL4-F1
#
_entry.id   AF-A0A942DJL4-F1
#
_cell.length_a   1.000
_cell.length_b   1.000
_cell.length_c   1.000
_cell.angle_alpha   90.00
_cell.angle_beta   90.00
_cell.angle_gamma   90.00
#
_symmetry.space_group_name_H-M   'P 1'
#
loop_
_entity.id
_entity.type
_entity.pdbx_description
1 polymer ?
#
loop_
_entity_poly.entity_id
_entity_poly.type
_entity_poly.pdbx_seq_one_letter_code
_entity_poly.pdbx_strand_id
1 'polypeptide(L)'
;MFKASTLAAIALVAFAPLVTNKAQAQGNNMVPSAASGSGTQLAMATPICDPSSLRLVAQKNYQCSQFRIAQQLYKQVCQMPGVTATDYYWLGESYMHASMFNEAACAFQEGVKLSPTSDSLHVSLVHSLIASHQNSQAHDACLKAASSVSDPQARKQLEVLLKIASMPLPPAMQRDSRGANHVER
;
A
#
# COMPACT_ATOMS: atom_id res chain seq x y z
N MET A 1 -7.27 20.19 61.85
CA MET A 1 -5.81 20.00 62.02
C MET A 1 -5.58 18.95 63.10
N PHE A 2 -4.60 18.06 62.90
CA PHE A 2 -4.11 16.97 63.77
C PHE A 2 -4.81 15.59 63.74
N LYS A 3 -4.06 14.68 63.10
CA LYS A 3 -3.73 13.27 63.40
C LYS A 3 -4.85 12.23 63.58
N ALA A 4 -4.78 11.21 62.72
CA ALA A 4 -5.05 9.83 63.10
C ALA A 4 -3.94 8.93 62.53
N SER A 5 -3.19 8.29 63.43
CA SER A 5 -2.27 7.18 63.18
C SER A 5 -2.77 6.00 64.00
N THR A 6 -3.03 4.85 63.38
CA THR A 6 -2.94 3.47 63.94
C THR A 6 -3.33 2.47 62.83
N LEU A 7 -2.39 1.67 62.32
CA LEU A 7 -2.05 0.28 62.72
C LEU A 7 -3.10 -0.79 62.32
N ALA A 8 -2.72 -1.67 61.38
CA ALA A 8 -2.98 -3.11 61.48
C ALA A 8 -2.09 -3.87 60.47
N ALA A 9 -1.19 -4.69 61.03
CA ALA A 9 -0.45 -5.74 60.33
C ALA A 9 -1.32 -7.01 60.21
N ILE A 10 -0.71 -8.11 59.70
CA ILE A 10 -1.13 -9.53 59.62
C ILE A 10 -1.42 -9.93 58.15
N ALA A 11 -0.44 -10.45 57.39
CA ALA A 11 0.18 -11.79 57.40
C ALA A 11 -0.73 -12.92 56.87
N LEU A 12 -0.30 -13.59 55.79
CA LEU A 12 -0.16 -15.06 55.58
C LEU A 12 -0.15 -15.33 54.05
N VAL A 13 0.92 -15.83 53.42
CA VAL A 13 1.56 -17.18 53.43
C VAL A 13 1.18 -17.98 52.16
N ALA A 14 2.21 -18.67 51.64
CA ALA A 14 2.18 -19.82 50.72
C ALA A 14 1.80 -19.50 49.25
N PHE A 15 2.36 -20.13 48.22
CA PHE A 15 2.99 -21.43 48.08
C PHE A 15 3.72 -21.46 46.72
N ALA A 16 4.99 -21.87 46.68
CA ALA A 16 5.59 -22.45 45.47
C ALA A 16 5.19 -23.95 45.43
N PRO A 17 5.16 -24.64 44.27
CA PRO A 17 6.43 -25.12 43.72
C PRO A 17 6.51 -25.26 42.18
N LEU A 18 7.76 -25.35 41.72
CA LEU A 18 8.18 -26.01 40.47
C LEU A 18 7.73 -27.48 40.47
N VAL A 19 7.16 -27.96 39.36
CA VAL A 19 7.17 -29.39 38.99
C VAL A 19 7.42 -29.53 37.49
N THR A 20 8.57 -30.12 37.17
CA THR A 20 8.88 -30.88 35.95
C THR A 20 7.98 -32.10 35.81
N ASN A 21 7.47 -32.42 34.61
CA ASN A 21 7.24 -33.82 34.26
C ASN A 21 7.35 -34.12 32.75
N LYS A 22 8.02 -35.24 32.46
CA LYS A 22 8.21 -35.90 31.16
C LYS A 22 7.16 -36.99 30.98
N ALA A 23 6.86 -37.31 29.69
CA ALA A 23 6.46 -38.63 29.15
C ALA A 23 5.09 -39.19 29.61
N GLN A 24 4.35 -40.07 28.93
CA GLN A 24 4.25 -40.65 27.57
C GLN A 24 2.98 -41.55 27.59
N ALA A 25 2.43 -41.87 26.40
CA ALA A 25 1.60 -43.07 26.07
C ALA A 25 0.18 -43.16 26.67
N GLN A 26 -0.86 -43.75 26.06
CA GLN A 26 -1.20 -44.43 24.80
C GLN A 26 -2.76 -44.49 24.80
N GLY A 27 -3.47 -44.21 23.71
CA GLY A 27 -3.94 -45.23 22.74
C GLY A 27 -5.48 -45.39 22.76
N ASN A 28 -6.16 -45.03 21.67
CA ASN A 28 -7.18 -45.85 20.98
C ASN A 28 -7.98 -45.07 19.91
N ASN A 29 -8.36 -45.82 18.86
CA ASN A 29 -8.85 -45.47 17.52
C ASN A 29 -10.31 -44.96 17.41
N MET A 30 -10.62 -44.49 16.18
CA MET A 30 -11.91 -44.16 15.52
C MET A 30 -12.35 -42.69 15.69
N VAL A 31 -12.62 -41.86 14.68
CA VAL A 31 -12.92 -41.95 13.22
C VAL A 31 -12.63 -40.55 12.59
N PRO A 32 -12.53 -40.39 11.25
CA PRO A 32 -12.01 -39.17 10.63
C PRO A 32 -13.12 -38.15 10.31
N SER A 33 -12.93 -36.88 10.67
CA SER A 33 -13.57 -35.76 9.97
C SER A 33 -12.93 -34.41 10.35
N ALA A 34 -12.55 -33.67 9.32
CA ALA A 34 -12.44 -32.21 9.26
C ALA A 34 -11.67 -31.48 10.38
N ALA A 35 -10.45 -31.03 10.05
CA ALA A 35 -10.03 -29.63 10.21
C ALA A 35 -8.60 -29.44 9.73
N SER A 36 -8.44 -28.64 8.68
CA SER A 36 -7.16 -28.09 8.24
C SER A 36 -6.48 -27.37 9.40
N GLY A 37 -5.37 -27.94 9.88
CA GLY A 37 -4.58 -27.39 10.96
C GLY A 37 -3.11 -27.70 10.75
N SER A 38 -2.40 -26.67 10.29
CA SER A 38 -1.08 -26.26 10.78
C SER A 38 -0.02 -27.34 10.97
N GLY A 39 0.94 -27.42 10.03
CA GLY A 39 2.10 -28.26 10.25
C GLY A 39 3.13 -28.31 9.14
N THR A 40 3.68 -27.17 8.72
CA THR A 40 5.00 -27.16 8.07
C THR A 40 5.77 -25.91 8.45
N GLN A 41 6.60 -26.09 9.48
CA GLN A 41 8.00 -25.68 9.54
C GLN A 41 8.32 -24.27 9.01
N LEU A 42 8.65 -23.37 9.95
CA LEU A 42 9.48 -22.20 9.69
C LEU A 42 10.84 -22.67 9.17
N ALA A 43 10.90 -22.90 7.86
CA ALA A 43 12.12 -23.13 7.13
C ALA A 43 12.57 -21.80 6.52
N MET A 44 13.60 -21.23 7.16
CA MET A 44 14.67 -20.46 6.55
C MET A 44 14.30 -19.08 5.98
N ALA A 45 15.02 -18.08 6.49
CA ALA A 45 15.29 -16.83 5.80
C ALA A 45 15.95 -17.14 4.45
N THR A 46 15.15 -17.47 3.45
CA THR A 46 15.56 -17.35 2.06
C THR A 46 15.62 -15.85 1.78
N PRO A 47 16.73 -15.32 1.24
CA PRO A 47 16.69 -13.98 0.68
C PRO A 47 15.55 -14.00 -0.32
N ILE A 48 14.60 -13.07 -0.18
CA ILE A 48 13.43 -12.95 -1.04
C ILE A 48 13.96 -12.59 -2.44
N CYS A 49 14.37 -13.60 -3.21
CA CYS A 49 15.11 -13.46 -4.45
C CYS A 49 14.23 -13.77 -5.66
N ASP A 50 13.03 -14.33 -5.42
CA ASP A 50 12.05 -14.56 -6.47
C ASP A 50 11.02 -13.41 -6.52
N PRO A 51 10.86 -12.73 -7.68
CA PRO A 51 9.94 -11.59 -7.80
C PRO A 51 8.48 -11.99 -7.56
N SER A 52 8.10 -13.23 -7.85
CA SER A 52 6.74 -13.74 -7.65
C SER A 52 6.39 -13.87 -6.17
N SER A 53 7.32 -14.38 -5.37
CA SER A 53 7.16 -14.45 -3.91
C SER A 53 7.04 -13.05 -3.30
N LEU A 54 7.83 -12.10 -3.78
CA LEU A 54 7.84 -10.72 -3.31
C LEU A 54 6.52 -9.99 -3.65
N ARG A 55 5.98 -10.20 -4.86
CA ARG A 55 4.66 -9.72 -5.28
C ARG A 55 3.56 -10.21 -4.34
N LEU A 56 3.57 -11.50 -4.00
CA LEU A 56 2.56 -12.08 -3.11
C LEU A 56 2.58 -11.42 -1.72
N VAL A 57 3.77 -11.22 -1.15
CA VAL A 57 3.92 -10.54 0.13
C VAL A 57 3.50 -9.07 0.03
N ALA A 58 3.86 -8.38 -1.06
CA ALA A 58 3.46 -7.00 -1.31
C ALA A 58 1.92 -6.87 -1.40
N GLN A 59 1.27 -7.76 -2.15
CA GLN A 59 -0.17 -7.78 -2.32
C GLN A 59 -0.90 -8.08 -1.01
N LYS A 60 -0.40 -9.02 -0.20
CA LYS A 60 -0.96 -9.28 1.13
C LYS A 60 -0.86 -8.05 2.04
N ASN A 61 0.26 -7.35 2.02
CA ASN A 61 0.41 -6.10 2.78
C ASN A 61 -0.55 -5.01 2.29
N TYR A 62 -0.74 -4.90 0.97
CA TYR A 62 -1.74 -3.99 0.40
C TYR A 62 -3.15 -4.31 0.89
N GLN A 63 -3.54 -5.59 0.88
CA GLN A 63 -4.84 -6.04 1.39
C GLN A 63 -5.03 -5.78 2.89
N CYS A 64 -3.96 -5.81 3.68
CA CYS A 64 -3.98 -5.43 5.09
C CYS A 64 -3.90 -3.91 5.32
N SER A 65 -4.08 -3.08 4.28
CA SER A 65 -3.95 -1.62 4.32
C SER A 65 -2.57 -1.11 4.74
N GLN A 66 -1.54 -1.97 4.67
CA GLN A 66 -0.15 -1.61 4.99
C GLN A 66 0.53 -1.03 3.75
N PHE A 67 -0.03 0.07 3.21
CA PHE A 67 0.37 0.66 1.94
C PHE A 67 1.83 1.11 1.91
N ARG A 68 2.35 1.62 3.04
CA ARG A 68 3.77 2.00 3.20
C ARG A 68 4.74 0.83 3.05
N ILE A 69 4.34 -0.37 3.47
CA ILE A 69 5.13 -1.58 3.31
C ILE A 69 4.96 -2.12 1.89
N ALA A 70 3.71 -2.17 1.40
CA ALA A 70 3.40 -2.60 0.04
C ALA A 70 4.19 -1.82 -1.02
N GLN A 71 4.24 -0.48 -0.93
CA GLN A 71 5.02 0.34 -1.87
C GLN A 71 6.52 0.00 -1.84
N GLN A 72 7.10 -0.33 -0.68
CA GLN A 72 8.52 -0.65 -0.59
C GLN A 72 8.82 -1.99 -1.26
N LEU A 73 7.95 -2.98 -1.05
CA LEU A 73 8.07 -4.29 -1.67
C LEU A 73 7.84 -4.22 -3.18
N TYR A 74 6.81 -3.52 -3.64
CA TYR A 74 6.58 -3.33 -5.08
C TYR A 74 7.70 -2.51 -5.74
N LYS A 75 8.30 -1.55 -5.04
CA LYS A 75 9.48 -0.83 -5.53
C LYS A 75 10.67 -1.78 -5.74
N GLN A 76 10.87 -2.74 -4.84
CA GLN A 76 11.88 -3.79 -5.03
C GLN A 76 11.54 -4.69 -6.23
N VAL A 77 10.28 -5.11 -6.38
CA VAL A 77 9.82 -5.88 -7.56
C VAL A 77 10.14 -5.13 -8.86
N CYS A 78 9.91 -3.81 -8.90
CA CYS A 78 10.16 -2.99 -10.08
C CYS A 78 11.67 -2.81 -10.41
N GLN A 79 12.57 -3.19 -9.51
CA GLN A 79 14.02 -3.20 -9.74
C GLN A 79 14.53 -4.57 -10.21
N MET A 80 13.68 -5.60 -10.20
CA MET A 80 14.02 -6.95 -10.60
C MET A 80 13.75 -7.18 -12.09
N PRO A 81 14.48 -8.11 -12.74
CA PRO A 81 14.16 -8.53 -14.09
C PRO A 81 12.77 -9.19 -14.15
N GLY A 82 12.05 -8.99 -15.26
CA GLY A 82 10.69 -9.53 -15.43
C GLY A 82 9.59 -8.70 -14.77
N VAL A 83 9.83 -7.40 -14.57
CA VAL A 83 8.80 -6.43 -14.17
C VAL A 83 7.69 -6.33 -15.21
N THR A 84 6.47 -6.16 -14.74
CA THR A 84 5.26 -6.04 -15.58
C THR A 84 4.56 -4.71 -15.33
N ALA A 85 3.68 -4.32 -16.27
CA ALA A 85 2.84 -3.14 -16.10
C ALA A 85 1.96 -3.21 -14.83
N THR A 86 1.56 -4.42 -14.43
CA THR A 86 0.79 -4.68 -13.21
C THR A 86 1.60 -4.41 -11.94
N ASP A 87 2.92 -4.65 -11.94
CA ASP A 87 3.77 -4.34 -10.80
C ASP A 87 3.83 -2.82 -10.54
N TYR A 88 3.96 -2.04 -11.62
CA TYR A 88 3.88 -0.58 -11.57
C TYR A 88 2.50 -0.07 -11.19
N TYR A 89 1.43 -0.74 -11.64
CA TYR A 89 0.08 -0.42 -11.21
C TYR A 89 -0.07 -0.54 -9.69
N TRP A 90 0.34 -1.67 -9.11
CA TRP A 90 0.22 -1.85 -7.66
C TRP A 90 1.19 -0.98 -6.86
N LEU A 91 2.36 -0.66 -7.40
CA LEU A 91 3.24 0.35 -6.82
C LEU A 91 2.54 1.72 -6.76
N GLY A 92 1.94 2.15 -7.87
CA GLY A 92 1.21 3.41 -7.96
C GLY A 92 -0.01 3.45 -7.04
N GLU A 93 -0.81 2.39 -6.99
CA GLU A 93 -1.96 2.28 -6.06
C GLU A 93 -1.50 2.33 -4.60
N SER A 94 -0.39 1.65 -4.27
CA SER A 94 0.20 1.72 -2.93
C SER A 94 0.63 3.15 -2.58
N TYR A 95 1.19 3.90 -3.54
CA TYR A 95 1.53 5.31 -3.37
C TYR A 95 0.30 6.21 -3.24
N MET A 96 -0.77 5.96 -4.01
CA MET A 96 -2.04 6.70 -3.92
C MET A 96 -2.64 6.59 -2.52
N HIS A 97 -2.77 5.37 -2.01
CA HIS A 97 -3.26 5.14 -0.65
C HIS A 97 -2.31 5.62 0.44
N ALA A 98 -1.02 5.80 0.10
CA ALA A 98 -0.03 6.42 0.96
C ALA A 98 -0.06 7.97 0.93
N SER A 99 -0.92 8.58 0.13
CA SER A 99 -0.97 10.03 -0.17
C SER A 99 0.30 10.58 -0.83
N MET A 100 1.06 9.72 -1.50
CA MET A 100 2.28 10.05 -2.24
C MET A 100 1.94 10.19 -3.74
N PHE A 101 1.14 11.20 -4.07
CA PHE A 101 0.49 11.30 -5.38
C PHE A 101 1.48 11.53 -6.54
N ASN A 102 2.58 12.25 -6.30
CA ASN A 102 3.59 12.50 -7.33
C ASN A 102 4.33 11.19 -7.69
N GLU A 103 4.73 10.43 -6.68
CA GLU A 103 5.37 9.13 -6.85
C GLU A 103 4.42 8.11 -7.49
N ALA A 104 3.13 8.17 -7.16
CA ALA A 104 2.11 7.37 -7.83
C ALA A 104 2.06 7.68 -9.34
N ALA A 105 2.03 8.96 -9.71
CA ALA A 105 2.04 9.37 -11.12
C ALA A 105 3.27 8.84 -11.85
N CYS A 106 4.46 8.95 -11.26
CA CYS A 106 5.68 8.38 -11.82
C CYS A 106 5.59 6.85 -12.02
N ALA A 107 5.07 6.12 -11.01
CA ALA A 107 4.92 4.67 -11.11
C ALA A 107 3.93 4.28 -12.23
N PHE A 108 2.79 4.95 -12.32
CA PHE A 108 1.82 4.68 -13.39
C PHE A 108 2.37 5.04 -14.77
N GLN A 109 3.17 6.10 -14.92
CA GLN A 109 3.84 6.43 -16.18
C GLN A 109 4.76 5.30 -16.66
N GLU A 110 5.55 4.71 -15.77
CA GLU A 110 6.38 3.55 -16.12
C GLU A 110 5.52 2.34 -16.51
N GLY A 111 4.40 2.13 -15.83
CA GLY A 111 3.42 1.10 -16.20
C GLY A 111 2.84 1.30 -17.61
N VAL A 112 2.46 2.54 -17.96
CA VAL A 112 1.94 2.90 -19.29
C VAL A 112 2.99 2.68 -20.37
N LYS A 113 4.29 2.90 -20.10
CA LYS A 113 5.36 2.59 -21.06
C LYS A 113 5.43 1.09 -21.38
N LEU A 114 5.17 0.23 -20.40
CA LEU A 114 5.15 -1.23 -20.59
C LEU A 114 3.87 -1.72 -21.25
N SER A 115 2.72 -1.10 -20.93
CA SER A 115 1.42 -1.45 -21.50
C SER A 115 0.66 -0.18 -21.90
N PRO A 116 0.92 0.36 -23.11
CA PRO A 116 0.33 1.62 -23.56
C PRO A 116 -1.17 1.52 -23.84
N THR A 117 -1.70 0.30 -23.93
CA THR A 117 -3.12 0.00 -24.17
C THR A 117 -3.88 -0.28 -22.87
N SER A 118 -3.24 -0.19 -21.70
CA SER A 118 -3.90 -0.46 -20.43
C SER A 118 -4.74 0.73 -19.98
N ASP A 119 -6.05 0.59 -20.12
CA ASP A 119 -7.03 1.61 -19.74
C ASP A 119 -6.92 1.98 -18.25
N SER A 120 -6.76 0.99 -17.36
CA SER A 120 -6.62 1.21 -15.92
C SER A 120 -5.39 2.04 -15.57
N LEU A 121 -4.25 1.81 -16.24
CA LEU A 121 -3.03 2.57 -15.99
C LEU A 121 -3.16 4.03 -16.44
N HIS A 122 -3.82 4.27 -17.58
CA HIS A 122 -4.10 5.64 -18.04
C HIS A 122 -5.03 6.39 -17.07
N VAL A 123 -6.12 5.75 -16.63
CA VAL A 123 -7.06 6.35 -15.68
C VAL A 123 -6.36 6.64 -14.35
N SER A 124 -5.61 5.68 -13.79
CA SER A 124 -4.90 5.87 -12.52
C SER A 124 -3.80 6.93 -12.62
N LEU A 125 -3.10 7.01 -13.76
CA LEU A 125 -2.12 8.09 -14.01
C LEU A 125 -2.79 9.47 -13.95
N VAL A 126 -3.85 9.69 -14.71
CA VAL A 126 -4.57 10.97 -14.69
C VAL A 126 -5.09 11.29 -13.29
N HIS A 127 -5.67 10.31 -12.61
CA HIS A 127 -6.19 10.48 -11.25
C HIS A 127 -5.09 10.92 -10.29
N SER A 128 -3.91 10.29 -10.36
CA SER A 128 -2.76 10.65 -9.53
C SER A 128 -2.23 12.07 -9.82
N LEU A 129 -2.26 12.52 -11.07
CA LEU A 129 -1.86 13.89 -11.44
C LEU A 129 -2.85 14.93 -10.91
N ILE A 130 -4.15 14.65 -10.96
CA ILE A 130 -5.18 15.51 -10.37
C ILE A 130 -5.02 15.58 -8.85
N ALA A 131 -4.82 14.43 -8.20
CA ALA A 131 -4.57 14.36 -6.76
C ALA A 131 -3.28 15.10 -6.34
N SER A 132 -2.30 15.17 -7.23
CA SER A 132 -1.06 15.95 -7.06
C SER A 132 -1.23 17.45 -7.36
N HIS A 133 -2.43 17.91 -7.70
CA HIS A 133 -2.72 19.28 -8.17
C HIS A 133 -1.98 19.70 -9.44
N GLN A 134 -1.53 18.73 -10.25
CA GLN A 134 -0.84 18.98 -11.52
C GLN A 134 -1.85 19.02 -12.67
N ASN A 135 -2.80 19.95 -12.61
CA ASN A 135 -3.93 20.04 -13.53
C ASN A 135 -3.52 20.16 -15.01
N SER A 136 -2.43 20.88 -15.30
CA SER A 136 -1.88 20.99 -16.67
C SER A 136 -1.41 19.64 -17.20
N GLN A 137 -0.61 18.91 -16.43
CA GLN A 137 -0.13 17.58 -16.81
C GLN A 137 -1.26 16.56 -16.89
N ALA A 138 -2.24 16.65 -15.98
CA ALA A 138 -3.43 15.82 -16.01
C ALA A 138 -4.24 16.02 -17.30
N HIS A 139 -4.40 17.28 -17.73
CA HIS A 139 -5.09 17.62 -18.96
C HIS A 139 -4.40 17.00 -20.19
N ASP A 140 -3.07 17.17 -20.31
CA ASP A 140 -2.29 16.58 -21.40
C ASP A 140 -2.32 15.05 -21.37
N ALA A 141 -2.24 14.45 -20.19
CA ALA A 141 -2.34 13.01 -20.00
C ALA A 141 -3.73 12.47 -20.40
N CYS A 142 -4.81 13.17 -20.06
CA CYS A 142 -6.16 12.84 -20.50
C CYS A 142 -6.28 12.82 -22.03
N LEU A 143 -5.76 13.85 -22.71
CA LEU A 143 -5.83 13.93 -24.18
C LEU A 143 -5.07 12.79 -24.85
N LYS A 144 -3.87 12.45 -24.33
CA LYS A 144 -3.09 11.30 -24.80
C LYS A 144 -3.83 9.99 -24.54
N ALA A 145 -4.33 9.79 -23.33
CA ALA A 145 -5.05 8.59 -22.94
C ALA A 145 -6.32 8.37 -23.77
N ALA A 146 -7.09 9.43 -24.07
CA ALA A 146 -8.31 9.34 -24.86
C ALA A 146 -8.10 8.73 -26.26
N SER A 147 -6.90 8.88 -26.83
CA SER A 147 -6.53 8.28 -28.12
C SER A 147 -6.11 6.81 -28.03
N SER A 148 -5.65 6.35 -26.86
CA SER A 148 -5.17 4.99 -26.64
C SER A 148 -6.20 4.06 -26.00
N VAL A 149 -7.17 4.63 -25.28
CA VAL A 149 -8.15 3.89 -24.49
C VAL A 149 -9.23 3.27 -25.38
N SER A 150 -9.37 1.96 -25.26
CA SER A 150 -10.36 1.18 -26.03
C SER A 150 -11.70 1.11 -25.30
N ASP A 151 -11.66 0.93 -23.97
CA ASP A 151 -12.87 0.74 -23.17
C ASP A 151 -13.75 2.01 -23.09
N PRO A 152 -15.05 1.92 -23.41
CA PRO A 152 -15.96 3.06 -23.34
C PRO A 152 -16.17 3.63 -21.92
N GLN A 153 -16.06 2.82 -20.87
CA GLN A 153 -16.19 3.30 -19.49
C GLN A 153 -14.95 4.07 -19.07
N ALA A 154 -13.77 3.55 -19.36
CA ALA A 154 -12.52 4.26 -19.13
C ALA A 154 -12.47 5.59 -19.89
N ARG A 155 -12.99 5.62 -21.13
CA ARG A 155 -13.12 6.89 -21.89
C ARG A 155 -14.03 7.89 -21.18
N LYS A 156 -15.21 7.48 -20.70
CA LYS A 156 -16.10 8.35 -19.91
C LYS A 156 -15.45 8.81 -18.61
N GLN A 157 -14.70 7.95 -17.93
CA GLN A 157 -13.96 8.33 -16.73
C GLN A 157 -12.92 9.41 -17.05
N LEU A 158 -12.16 9.25 -18.14
CA LEU A 158 -11.20 10.25 -18.60
C LEU A 158 -11.86 11.58 -18.98
N GLU A 159 -13.06 11.56 -19.56
CA GLU A 159 -13.82 12.80 -19.84
C GLU A 159 -14.20 13.54 -18.55
N VAL A 160 -14.61 12.82 -17.51
CA VAL A 160 -14.89 13.40 -16.18
C VAL A 160 -13.61 13.98 -15.57
N LEU A 161 -12.52 13.22 -15.60
CA LEU A 161 -11.22 13.66 -15.09
C LEU A 161 -10.67 14.86 -15.86
N LEU A 162 -10.86 14.91 -17.19
CA LEU A 162 -10.49 16.04 -18.02
C LEU A 162 -11.23 17.30 -17.59
N LYS A 163 -12.53 17.19 -17.32
CA LYS A 163 -13.32 18.32 -16.82
C LYS A 163 -12.80 18.80 -15.46
N ILE A 164 -12.42 17.90 -14.56
CA ILE A 164 -11.83 18.24 -13.26
C ILE A 164 -10.48 18.93 -13.43
N ALA A 165 -9.63 18.43 -14.33
CA ALA A 165 -8.33 19.03 -14.64
C ALA A 165 -8.48 20.44 -15.25
N SER A 166 -9.52 20.67 -16.05
CA SER A 166 -9.84 21.98 -16.65
C SER A 166 -10.48 22.97 -15.67
N MET A 167 -10.88 22.55 -14.47
CA MET A 167 -11.38 23.48 -13.46
C MET A 167 -10.20 24.21 -12.79
N PRO A 168 -10.27 25.55 -12.65
CA PRO A 168 -9.23 26.29 -11.95
C PRO A 168 -9.16 25.82 -10.50
N LEU A 169 -7.95 25.50 -10.03
CA LEU A 169 -7.70 25.16 -8.63
C LEU A 169 -8.26 26.28 -7.74
N PRO A 170 -8.94 25.94 -6.63
CA PRO A 170 -9.44 26.94 -5.70
C PRO A 170 -8.30 27.86 -5.24
N PRO A 171 -8.56 29.16 -5.01
CA PRO A 171 -7.52 30.15 -4.73
C PRO A 171 -6.58 29.76 -3.57
N ALA A 172 -7.09 29.01 -2.58
CA ALA A 172 -6.34 28.53 -1.43
C ALA A 172 -5.21 27.53 -1.79
N MET A 173 -5.26 26.89 -2.97
CA MET A 173 -4.28 25.91 -3.43
C MET A 173 -3.47 26.38 -4.64
N GLN A 174 -3.71 27.60 -5.12
CA GLN A 174 -2.80 28.26 -6.05
C GLN A 174 -1.53 28.60 -5.27
N ARG A 175 -0.53 27.72 -5.30
CA ARG A 175 0.82 28.04 -4.83
C ARG A 175 1.22 29.34 -5.51
N ASP A 176 1.35 30.40 -4.74
CA ASP A 176 1.51 31.75 -5.25
C ASP A 176 2.86 31.84 -5.97
N SER A 177 2.84 31.60 -7.29
CA SER A 177 4.01 31.76 -8.17
C SER A 177 4.49 33.22 -8.22
N ARG A 178 3.78 34.15 -7.55
CA ARG A 178 4.10 35.58 -7.47
C ARG A 178 5.18 35.92 -6.43
N GLY A 179 5.69 34.96 -5.68
CA GLY A 179 6.81 35.17 -4.74
C GLY A 179 8.22 35.09 -5.37
N ALA A 180 8.36 34.64 -6.62
CA ALA A 180 9.67 34.31 -7.21
C ALA A 180 10.26 35.36 -8.17
N ASN A 181 9.54 36.45 -8.48
CA ASN A 181 9.98 37.48 -9.45
C ASN A 181 10.03 38.90 -8.85
N HIS A 182 10.61 39.05 -7.66
CA HIS A 182 11.05 40.36 -7.20
C HIS A 182 12.39 40.27 -6.47
N VAL A 183 13.44 40.03 -7.28
CA VAL A 183 14.81 40.37 -6.93
C VAL A 183 15.18 41.59 -7.78
N GLU A 184 15.50 42.67 -7.06
CA GLU A 184 16.28 43.86 -7.46
C GLU A 184 15.69 44.82 -8.52
N ARG A 185 15.27 46.01 -8.05
CA ARG A 185 16.13 47.21 -8.07
C ARG A 185 15.62 48.31 -7.14
#